data_AF-I3YU94-F1
#
_entry.id   AF-I3YU94-F1
#
_cell.length_a   1.000
_cell.length_b   1.000
_cell.length_c   1.000
_cell.angle_alpha   90.00
_cell.angle_beta   90.00
_cell.angle_gamma   90.00
#
_symmetry.space_group_name_H-M   'P 1'
#
loop_
_entity.id
_entity.type
_entity.pdbx_description
1 polymer ?
#
loop_
_entity_poly.entity_id
_entity_poly.type
_entity_poly.pdbx_seq_one_letter_code
_entity_poly.pdbx_strand_id
1 'polypeptide(L)'
;MKTLLEIFKNNPELQENPSVKELVSEYEVVCDALIDLQQVSEMSKEKYLKILLREIRESTSMELKRDLEAERFGESESVNFKNAVENLQDYIAKYCHDHKIYL
;
A
#
# COMPACT_ATOMS: atom_id res chain seq x y z
N MET A 1 -4.82 3.81 -15.88
CA MET A 1 -4.47 3.64 -17.31
C MET A 1 -5.03 4.81 -18.08
N LYS A 2 -4.43 5.20 -19.22
CA LYS A 2 -4.99 6.24 -20.10
C LYS A 2 -6.13 5.64 -20.93
N THR A 3 -7.16 6.40 -21.21
CA THR A 3 -8.23 5.95 -22.11
C THR A 3 -7.75 5.93 -23.56
N LEU A 4 -8.39 5.14 -24.42
CA LEU A 4 -8.09 5.13 -25.87
C LEU A 4 -8.21 6.54 -26.47
N LEU A 5 -9.18 7.34 -26.01
CA LEU A 5 -9.35 8.74 -26.41
C LEU A 5 -8.13 9.61 -26.03
N GLU A 6 -7.53 9.36 -24.87
CA GLU A 6 -6.32 10.06 -24.44
C GLU A 6 -5.07 9.60 -25.20
N ILE A 7 -5.00 8.32 -25.57
CA ILE A 7 -3.88 7.73 -26.33
C ILE A 7 -3.84 8.30 -27.75
N PHE A 8 -5.00 8.38 -28.42
CA PHE A 8 -5.10 8.82 -29.82
C PHE A 8 -5.48 10.30 -29.99
N LYS A 9 -5.53 11.08 -28.91
CA LYS A 9 -5.95 12.50 -28.93
C LYS A 9 -5.27 13.34 -30.02
N ASN A 10 -4.00 13.08 -30.28
CA ASN A 10 -3.20 13.87 -31.23
C ASN A 10 -3.14 13.24 -32.64
N ASN A 11 -3.55 11.98 -32.80
CA ASN A 11 -3.45 11.23 -34.06
C ASN A 11 -4.65 10.24 -34.19
N PRO A 12 -5.89 10.73 -34.33
CA PRO A 12 -7.09 9.90 -34.38
C PRO A 12 -7.11 8.95 -35.58
N GLU A 13 -6.47 9.33 -36.69
CA GLU A 13 -6.38 8.56 -37.92
C GLU A 13 -5.68 7.21 -37.76
N LEU A 14 -4.83 7.06 -36.74
CA LEU A 14 -4.16 5.79 -36.47
C LEU A 14 -5.15 4.69 -36.08
N GLN A 15 -6.33 5.04 -35.55
CA GLN A 15 -7.37 4.06 -35.20
C GLN A 15 -7.92 3.33 -36.42
N GLU A 16 -7.79 3.88 -37.62
CA GLU A 16 -8.24 3.21 -38.85
C GLU A 16 -7.25 2.14 -39.34
N ASN A 17 -6.02 2.14 -38.83
CA ASN A 17 -5.04 1.14 -39.21
C ASN A 17 -5.44 -0.24 -38.66
N PRO A 18 -5.50 -1.30 -39.50
CA PRO A 18 -5.89 -2.64 -39.07
C PRO A 18 -5.07 -3.19 -37.90
N SER A 19 -3.76 -2.94 -37.88
CA SER A 19 -2.86 -3.40 -36.81
C SER A 19 -3.11 -2.66 -35.50
N VAL A 20 -3.51 -1.38 -35.60
CA VAL A 20 -3.89 -0.59 -34.42
C VAL A 20 -5.22 -1.07 -33.87
N LYS A 21 -6.18 -1.46 -34.72
CA LYS A 21 -7.45 -2.05 -34.26
C LYS A 21 -7.25 -3.34 -33.48
N GLU A 22 -6.33 -4.20 -33.92
CA GLU A 22 -5.97 -5.43 -33.20
C GLU A 22 -5.35 -5.12 -31.82
N LEU A 23 -4.39 -4.20 -31.76
CA LEU A 23 -3.80 -3.74 -30.50
C LEU A 23 -4.80 -3.09 -29.55
N VAL A 24 -5.75 -2.31 -30.07
CA VAL A 24 -6.82 -1.70 -29.28
C VAL A 24 -7.69 -2.78 -28.65
N SER A 25 -8.05 -3.82 -29.40
CA SER A 25 -8.84 -4.94 -28.88
C SER A 25 -8.12 -5.68 -27.76
N GLU A 26 -6.82 -5.97 -27.93
CA GLU A 26 -6.01 -6.58 -26.85
C GLU A 26 -5.90 -5.68 -25.63
N TYR A 27 -5.72 -4.37 -25.85
CA TYR A 27 -5.63 -3.38 -24.78
C TYR A 27 -6.91 -3.30 -23.95
N GLU A 28 -8.08 -3.34 -24.59
CA GLU A 28 -9.38 -3.35 -23.91
C GLU A 28 -9.54 -4.58 -23.02
N VAL A 29 -9.20 -5.78 -23.53
CA VAL A 29 -9.24 -7.02 -22.73
C VAL A 29 -8.35 -6.94 -21.49
N VAL A 30 -7.15 -6.37 -21.63
CA VAL A 30 -6.24 -6.17 -20.49
C VAL A 30 -6.77 -5.13 -19.52
N CYS A 31 -7.40 -4.07 -20.01
CA CYS A 31 -8.05 -3.06 -19.16
C CYS A 31 -9.18 -3.65 -18.33
N ASP A 32 -10.05 -4.45 -18.94
CA ASP A 32 -11.17 -5.09 -18.25
C ASP A 32 -10.66 -6.06 -17.17
N ALA A 33 -9.69 -6.92 -17.51
CA ALA A 33 -9.07 -7.82 -16.54
C ALA A 33 -8.41 -7.06 -15.37
N LEU A 34 -7.84 -5.88 -15.63
CA LEU A 34 -7.25 -5.04 -14.60
C LEU A 34 -8.31 -4.39 -13.70
N ILE A 35 -9.46 -3.97 -14.25
CA ILE A 35 -10.58 -3.44 -13.47
C ILE A 35 -11.14 -4.53 -12.55
N ASP A 36 -11.34 -5.74 -13.06
CA ASP A 36 -11.80 -6.88 -12.26
C ASP A 36 -10.83 -7.19 -11.11
N LEU A 37 -9.53 -7.21 -11.41
CA LEU A 37 -8.48 -7.42 -10.41
C LEU A 37 -8.47 -6.31 -9.37
N GLN A 38 -8.66 -5.05 -9.78
CA GLN A 38 -8.78 -3.92 -8.87
C GLN A 38 -9.98 -4.06 -7.94
N GLN A 39 -11.17 -4.41 -8.46
CA GLN A 39 -12.37 -4.62 -7.64
C GLN A 39 -12.19 -5.74 -6.62
N VAL A 40 -11.61 -6.87 -7.02
CA VAL A 40 -11.30 -7.98 -6.11
C VAL A 40 -10.29 -7.54 -5.04
N SER A 41 -9.28 -6.75 -5.43
CA SER A 41 -8.26 -6.25 -4.49
C SER A 41 -8.83 -5.23 -3.49
N GLU A 42 -9.75 -4.35 -3.91
CA GLU A 42 -10.38 -3.37 -3.04
C GLU A 42 -11.35 -4.01 -2.04
N MET A 43 -11.99 -5.11 -2.42
CA MET A 43 -12.80 -5.94 -1.51
C MET A 43 -11.96 -6.88 -0.63
N SER A 44 -10.65 -6.98 -0.86
CA SER A 44 -9.79 -7.86 -0.09
C SER A 44 -9.50 -7.29 1.30
N LYS A 45 -9.47 -8.18 2.31
CA LYS A 45 -9.05 -7.82 3.68
C LYS A 45 -7.60 -7.32 3.75
N GLU A 46 -6.83 -7.48 2.67
CA GLU A 46 -5.43 -7.05 2.59
C GLU A 46 -5.30 -5.53 2.75
N LYS A 47 -6.22 -4.75 2.19
CA LYS A 47 -6.23 -3.28 2.34
C LYS A 47 -6.31 -2.88 3.82
N TYR A 48 -7.26 -3.46 4.55
CA TYR A 48 -7.45 -3.17 5.98
C TYR A 48 -6.30 -3.69 6.83
N LEU A 49 -5.73 -4.85 6.47
CA LEU A 49 -4.54 -5.38 7.13
C LEU A 49 -3.35 -4.42 7.00
N LYS A 50 -3.10 -3.89 5.79
CA LYS A 50 -2.02 -2.91 5.57
C LYS A 50 -2.21 -1.63 6.37
N ILE A 51 -3.45 -1.15 6.49
CA ILE A 51 -3.79 0.02 7.31
C ILE A 51 -3.45 -0.27 8.78
N LEU A 52 -3.95 -1.38 9.33
CA LEU A 52 -3.69 -1.78 10.71
C LEU A 52 -2.20 -1.90 11.02
N LEU A 53 -1.43 -2.55 10.13
CA LEU A 53 0.00 -2.72 10.32
C LEU A 53 0.77 -1.38 10.29
N ARG A 54 0.35 -0.42 9.45
CA ARG A 54 0.89 0.95 9.46
C ARG A 54 0.59 1.66 10.77
N GLU A 55 -0.65 1.61 11.25
CA GLU A 55 -1.07 2.23 12.51
C GLU A 55 -0.28 1.68 13.71
N ILE A 56 -0.05 0.36 13.76
CA ILE A 56 0.78 -0.27 14.79
C ILE A 56 2.23 0.25 14.72
N ARG A 57 2.81 0.31 13.53
CA ARG A 57 4.19 0.79 13.34
C ARG A 57 4.36 2.25 13.74
N GLU A 58 3.40 3.10 13.41
CA GLU A 58 3.38 4.51 13.82
C GLU A 58 3.21 4.63 15.33
N SER A 59 2.26 3.90 15.92
CA SER A 59 1.97 3.96 17.36
C SER A 59 3.15 3.49 18.21
N THR A 60 3.79 2.38 17.84
CA THR A 60 4.98 1.88 18.53
C THR A 60 6.15 2.87 18.44
N SER A 61 6.35 3.51 17.28
CA SER A 61 7.38 4.53 17.10
C SER A 61 7.11 5.78 17.94
N MET A 62 5.85 6.21 18.02
CA MET A 62 5.44 7.34 18.86
C MET A 62 5.66 7.03 20.35
N GLU A 63 5.35 5.82 20.79
CA GLU A 63 5.50 5.44 22.19
C GLU A 63 6.97 5.42 22.62
N LEU A 64 7.86 4.80 21.82
CA LEU A 64 9.30 4.85 22.09
C LEU A 64 9.85 6.27 22.11
N LYS A 65 9.32 7.16 21.27
CA LYS A 65 9.70 8.57 21.28
C LYS A 65 9.24 9.26 22.57
N ARG A 66 8.03 8.98 23.04
CA ARG A 66 7.52 9.51 24.31
C ARG A 66 8.35 9.05 25.49
N ASP A 67 8.72 7.77 25.53
CA ASP A 67 9.62 7.23 26.56
C ASP A 67 10.96 7.98 26.59
N LEU A 68 11.57 8.21 25.41
CA LEU A 68 12.80 8.99 25.29
C LEU A 68 12.64 10.46 25.72
N GLU A 69 11.49 11.07 25.44
CA GLU A 69 11.19 12.44 25.86
C GLU A 69 10.95 12.51 27.38
N ALA A 70 10.22 11.57 27.96
CA ALA A 70 9.99 11.46 29.39
C ALA A 70 11.30 11.30 30.17
N GLU A 71 12.20 10.41 29.71
CA GLU A 71 13.56 10.27 30.25
C GLU A 71 14.34 11.58 30.16
N ARG A 72 14.27 12.27 29.02
CA ARG A 72 14.98 13.53 28.79
C ARG A 72 14.51 14.67 29.70
N PHE A 73 13.22 14.73 29.99
CA PHE A 73 12.63 15.79 30.81
C PHE A 73 12.50 15.42 32.30
N GLY A 74 12.90 14.20 32.69
CA GLY A 74 12.81 13.75 34.07
C GLY A 74 11.38 13.63 34.58
N GLU A 75 10.45 13.25 33.69
CA GLU A 75 9.07 12.97 34.07
C GLU A 75 9.00 11.80 35.08
N SER A 76 8.00 11.81 35.96
CA SER A 76 7.85 10.81 37.03
C SER A 76 7.76 9.37 36.51
N GLU A 77 8.09 8.37 37.34
CA GLU A 77 8.09 6.94 36.99
C GLU A 77 6.83 6.53 36.20
N SER A 78 7.01 6.25 34.92
CA SER A 78 6.02 5.64 34.05
C SER A 78 6.22 4.12 34.04
N VAL A 79 5.19 3.39 33.60
CA VAL A 79 5.30 1.95 33.39
C VAL A 79 6.21 1.71 32.19
N ASN A 80 7.32 0.99 32.39
CA ASN A 80 8.26 0.69 31.30
C ASN A 80 7.67 -0.36 30.35
N PHE A 81 7.19 0.10 29.19
CA PHE A 81 6.71 -0.76 28.10
C PHE A 81 7.74 -0.96 26.99
N LYS A 82 8.94 -0.36 27.08
CA LYS A 82 9.93 -0.32 26.01
C LYS A 82 10.18 -1.69 25.37
N ASN A 83 10.50 -2.69 26.19
CA ASN A 83 10.76 -4.05 25.70
C ASN A 83 9.54 -4.66 25.01
N ALA A 84 8.32 -4.41 25.50
CA ALA A 84 7.10 -4.92 24.88
C ALA A 84 6.83 -4.24 23.53
N VAL A 85 7.11 -2.93 23.43
CA VAL A 85 6.96 -2.15 22.20
C VAL A 85 7.99 -2.57 21.15
N GLU A 86 9.26 -2.74 21.54
CA GLU A 86 10.33 -3.22 20.66
C GLU A 86 10.02 -4.64 20.14
N ASN A 87 9.58 -5.55 21.03
CA ASN A 87 9.16 -6.90 20.63
C ASN A 87 8.00 -6.87 19.62
N LEU A 88 7.06 -5.93 19.77
CA LEU A 88 5.96 -5.78 18.81
C LEU A 88 6.46 -5.25 17.46
N GLN A 89 7.42 -4.31 17.44
CA GLN A 89 8.03 -3.84 16.19
C GLN A 89 8.71 -4.98 15.43
N ASP A 90 9.49 -5.79 16.13
CA ASP A 90 10.17 -6.95 15.55
C ASP A 90 9.18 -7.98 15.01
N TYR A 91 8.12 -8.26 15.77
CA TYR A 91 7.05 -9.16 15.33
C TYR A 91 6.39 -8.65 14.05
N ILE A 92 6.04 -7.36 13.99
CA ILE A 92 5.38 -6.76 12.82
C ILE A 92 6.33 -6.77 11.61
N ALA A 93 7.61 -6.44 11.80
CA ALA A 93 8.61 -6.48 10.73
C ALA A 93 8.75 -7.89 10.16
N LYS A 94 8.85 -8.89 11.03
CA LYS A 94 8.92 -10.30 10.63
C LYS A 94 7.64 -10.75 9.92
N TYR A 95 6.47 -10.43 10.47
CA TYR A 95 5.18 -10.74 9.85
C TYR A 95 5.08 -10.17 8.44
N CYS A 96 5.50 -8.92 8.24
CA CYS A 96 5.50 -8.29 6.93
C CYS A 96 6.47 -8.98 5.96
N HIS A 97 7.66 -9.37 6.43
CA HIS A 97 8.63 -10.11 5.63
C HIS A 97 8.08 -11.47 5.21
N ASP A 98 7.61 -12.28 6.16
CA ASP A 98 7.12 -13.65 5.95
C ASP A 98 5.92 -13.68 4.98
N HIS A 99 5.05 -12.68 5.06
CA HIS A 99 3.85 -12.55 4.22
C HIS A 99 4.02 -11.66 2.98
N LYS A 100 5.24 -11.16 2.70
CA LYS A 100 5.53 -10.24 1.58
C LYS A 100 4.61 -9.02 1.55
N ILE A 101 4.31 -8.48 2.73
CA ILE A 101 3.52 -7.26 2.89
C ILE A 101 4.48 -6.08 2.84
N TYR A 102 4.30 -5.23 1.83
CA TYR A 102 5.05 -3.99 1.68
C TYR A 102 4.21 -2.83 2.26
N LEU A 103 4.69 -2.25 3.36
CA LEU A 103 4.05 -1.16 4.10
C LEU A 103 4.64 0.21 3.76
#